data_AF-A0A496U740-F1
#
_entry.id   AF-A0A496U740-F1
#
_cell.length_a   1.000
_cell.length_b   1.000
_cell.length_c   1.000
_cell.angle_alpha   90.00
_cell.angle_beta   90.00
_cell.angle_gamma   90.00
#
_symmetry.space_group_name_H-M   'P 1'
#
loop_
_entity.id
_entity.type
_entity.pdbx_description
1 polymer ?
#
loop_
_entity_poly.entity_id
_entity_poly.type
_entity_poly.pdbx_seq_one_letter_code
_entity_poly.pdbx_strand_id
1 'polypeptide(L)' 'YEYLVELKYIKSDDLPAAPDKLEALIDTVKQEAVTQLLNYKKSRKITCKLIQLVIICSSREVLLIEEVK' A
#
# COMPACT_ATOMS: atom_id res chain seq x y z
N TYR A 1 6.89 15.96 10.82
CA TYR A 1 6.20 15.24 9.74
C TYR A 1 5.25 14.25 10.38
N GLU A 2 4.06 14.09 9.82
CA GLU A 2 3.12 13.03 10.18
C GLU A 2 3.15 11.97 9.08
N TYR A 3 3.12 10.70 9.46
CA TYR A 3 3.12 9.59 8.50
C TYR A 3 1.80 8.84 8.59
N LEU A 4 1.21 8.58 7.44
CA LEU A 4 0.09 7.66 7.31
C LEU A 4 0.53 6.52 6.41
N VAL A 5 0.62 5.32 6.99
CA VAL A 5 1.13 4.15 6.30
C VAL A 5 0.02 3.12 6.19
N GLU A 6 -0.19 2.62 4.98
CA GLU A 6 -1.06 1.48 4.73
C GLU A 6 -0.21 0.28 4.35
N LEU A 7 -0.31 -0.77 5.17
CA LEU A 7 0.42 -2.02 5.00
C LEU A 7 -0.53 -3.08 4.47
N LYS A 8 -0.25 -3.58 3.27
CA LYS A 8 -0.96 -4.72 2.68
C LYS A 8 -0.06 -5.95 2.67
N TYR A 9 -0.59 -7.04 3.21
CA TYR A 9 0.08 -8.32 3.20
C TYR A 9 -0.63 -9.25 2.19
N ILE A 10 0.14 -9.81 1.26
CA ILE A 10 -0.32 -10.82 0.30
C ILE A 10 0.23 -12.17 0.74
N LYS A 11 -0.65 -13.17 0.92
CA LYS A 11 -0.21 -14.52 1.29
C LYS A 11 0.53 -15.15 0.12
N SER A 12 1.45 -16.06 0.44
CA SER A 12 2.24 -16.77 -0.57
C SER A 12 1.38 -17.54 -1.57
N ASP A 13 0.24 -18.09 -1.13
CA ASP A 13 -0.67 -18.87 -1.98
C ASP A 13 -1.42 -17.99 -2.99
N ASP A 14 -1.53 -16.69 -2.71
CA ASP A 14 -2.20 -15.71 -3.55
C ASP A 14 -1.23 -15.03 -4.54
N LEU A 15 0.09 -15.30 -4.42
CA LEU A 15 1.10 -14.72 -5.30
C LEU A 15 1.11 -15.41 -6.67
N PRO A 16 0.83 -14.68 -7.77
CA PRO A 16 0.91 -15.25 -9.09
C PRO A 16 2.37 -15.58 -9.45
N ALA A 17 2.58 -16.75 -10.07
CA ALA A 17 3.89 -17.11 -10.61
C ALA A 17 4.27 -16.34 -11.88
N ALA A 18 3.26 -15.85 -12.62
CA ALA A 18 3.45 -15.12 -13.86
C ALA A 18 3.67 -13.61 -13.55
N PRO A 19 4.75 -12.98 -14.07
CA PRO A 19 5.09 -11.59 -13.74
C PRO A 19 3.99 -10.57 -14.06
N ASP A 20 3.31 -10.72 -15.19
CA ASP A 20 2.21 -9.87 -15.65
C ASP A 20 1.02 -9.89 -14.66
N LYS A 21 0.72 -11.06 -14.12
CA LYS A 21 -0.35 -11.22 -13.12
C LYS A 21 0.05 -10.66 -11.76
N LEU A 22 1.33 -10.77 -11.41
CA LEU A 22 1.85 -10.20 -10.16
C LEU A 22 1.77 -8.67 -10.20
N GLU A 23 2.18 -8.04 -11.29
CA GLU A 23 2.06 -6.59 -11.46
C GLU A 23 0.60 -6.13 -11.36
N ALA A 24 -0.32 -6.81 -12.06
CA ALA A 24 -1.75 -6.48 -12.00
C ALA A 24 -2.34 -6.63 -10.58
N LEU A 25 -1.90 -7.64 -9.82
CA LEU A 25 -2.30 -7.82 -8.42
C LEU A 25 -1.76 -6.68 -7.55
N ILE A 26 -0.48 -6.34 -7.67
CA ILE A 26 0.15 -5.24 -6.93
C ILE A 26 -0.58 -3.93 -7.20
N ASP A 27 -0.92 -3.64 -8.46
CA ASP A 27 -1.67 -2.43 -8.82
C ASP A 27 -3.05 -2.40 -8.18
N THR A 28 -3.77 -3.52 -8.19
CA THR A 28 -5.09 -3.64 -7.56
C THR A 28 -5.00 -3.37 -6.04
N VAL A 29 -4.08 -4.06 -5.36
CA VAL A 29 -3.86 -3.92 -3.92
C VAL A 29 -3.39 -2.49 -3.56
N LYS A 30 -2.58 -1.87 -4.42
CA LYS A 30 -2.14 -0.48 -4.28
C LYS A 30 -3.33 0.49 -4.34
N GLN A 31 -4.25 0.33 -5.31
CA GLN A 31 -5.43 1.20 -5.40
C GLN A 31 -6.33 1.09 -4.17
N GLU A 32 -6.50 -0.13 -3.62
CA GLU A 32 -7.21 -0.33 -2.36
C GLU A 32 -6.51 0.38 -1.19
N ALA A 33 -5.18 0.23 -1.09
CA ALA A 33 -4.38 0.87 -0.05
C ALA A 33 -4.46 2.40 -0.11
N VAL A 34 -4.35 2.98 -1.32
CA VAL A 34 -4.51 4.42 -1.54
C VAL A 34 -5.90 4.89 -1.12
N THR A 35 -6.95 4.13 -1.47
CA THR A 35 -8.33 4.47 -1.09
C THR A 35 -8.50 4.48 0.43
N GLN A 36 -7.89 3.54 1.14
CA GLN A 36 -7.93 3.50 2.60
C GLN A 36 -7.16 4.66 3.24
N LEU A 37 -5.98 5.00 2.72
CA LEU A 37 -5.23 6.19 3.14
C LEU A 37 -6.06 7.47 2.98
N LEU A 38 -6.74 7.64 1.85
CA LEU A 38 -7.62 8.79 1.62
C LEU A 38 -8.78 8.86 2.63
N ASN A 39 -9.34 7.71 3.01
CA ASN A 39 -10.40 7.65 4.01
C ASN A 39 -9.88 7.98 5.42
N TYR A 40 -8.70 7.48 5.80
CA TYR A 40 -8.08 7.82 7.08
C TYR A 40 -7.66 9.29 7.16
N LYS A 41 -7.21 9.87 6.05
CA LYS A 41 -6.89 11.30 5.97
C LYS A 41 -8.11 12.17 6.31
N LYS A 42 -9.31 11.79 5.86
CA LYS A 42 -10.55 12.56 6.11
C LYS A 42 -10.95 12.58 7.59
N SER A 43 -10.60 11.56 8.36
CA SER A 43 -10.98 11.46 9.78
C SER A 43 -9.95 12.02 10.75
N ARG A 44 -8.78 12.46 10.28
CA ARG A 44 -7.69 12.97 11.14
C ARG A 44 -7.46 14.46 10.97
N LYS A 45 -7.24 15.15 12.10
CA LYS A 45 -6.74 16.53 12.12
C LYS A 45 -5.22 16.50 11.96
N ILE A 46 -4.75 16.82 10.76
CA ILE A 46 -3.33 16.89 10.43
C ILE A 46 -2.76 18.21 10.93
N THR A 47 -1.71 18.14 11.75
CA THR A 47 -1.08 19.32 12.38
C THR A 47 0.24 19.72 11.73
N CYS A 48 0.85 18.82 10.96
CA CYS A 48 2.14 19.01 10.28
C CYS A 48 2.09 18.50 8.84
N LYS A 49 3.20 18.61 8.09
CA LYS A 49 3.31 18.00 6.75
C LYS A 49 3.07 16.48 6.83
N LEU A 50 2.04 16.00 6.13
CA LEU A 50 1.70 14.58 6.00
C LEU A 50 2.51 13.94 4.88
N ILE A 51 3.09 12.77 5.16
CA ILE A 51 3.68 11.85 4.17
C ILE A 51 2.84 10.57 4.21
N GLN A 52 2.44 10.09 3.04
CA GLN A 52 1.62 8.89 2.92
C GLN A 52 2.44 7.79 2.26
N LEU A 53 2.46 6.60 2.84
CA LEU A 53 3.23 5.47 2.33
C LEU A 53 2.31 4.27 2.12
N VAL A 54 2.50 3.59 1.00
CA VAL A 54 1.93 2.26 0.77
C VAL A 54 3.07 1.26 0.82
N ILE A 55 2.91 0.23 1.64
CA ILE A 55 3.82 -0.90 1.71
C ILE A 55 3.03 -2.16 1.37
N ILE A 56 3.47 -2.88 0.35
CA ILE A 56 2.91 -4.18 -0.01
C ILE A 56 4.02 -5.21 0.20
N CYS A 57 3.75 -6.23 1.01
CA CYS A 57 4.71 -7.29 1.29
C CYS A 57 4.05 -8.67 1.26
N SER A 58 4.89 -9.69 1.11
CA SER A 58 4.54 -11.09 1.31
C SER A 58 5.38 -11.66 2.46
N SER A 59 5.22 -12.96 2.74
CA SER A 59 6.10 -13.65 3.72
C SER A 59 7.57 -13.70 3.30
N ARG A 60 7.87 -13.51 2.01
CA ARG A 60 9.21 -13.70 1.44
C ARG A 60 9.92 -12.40 1.15
N GLU A 61 9.18 -11.39 0.71
CA GLU A 61 9.76 -10.15 0.22
C GLU A 61 8.81 -8.97 0.33
N VAL A 62 9.40 -7.78 0.23
CA VAL A 62 8.64 -6.55 0.05
C VAL A 62 8.44 -6.32 -1.44
N LEU A 63 7.19 -6.25 -1.86
CA LEU A 63 6.79 -6.15 -3.27
C LEU A 63 6.73 -4.68 -3.73
N LEU A 64 6.33 -3.78 -2.84
CA LEU A 64 6.21 -2.35 -3.13
C LEU A 64 6.45 -1.52 -1.88
N ILE A 65 7.24 -0.46 -2.00
CA ILE A 65 7.29 0.66 -1.07
C ILE A 65 7.18 1.93 -1.91
N GLU A 66 6.12 2.71 -1.69
CA GLU A 66 5.89 3.93 -2.47
C GLU A 66 5.31 5.05 -1.61
N GLU A 67 5.80 6.28 -1.84
CA GLU A 67 5.18 7.50 -1.32
C GLU A 67 4.02 7.93 -2.22
N VAL A 68 2.82 8.03 -1.64
CA VAL A 68 1.61 8.46 -2.33
C VAL A 68 1.49 9.98 -2.23
N LYS A 69 1.69 10.65 -3.38
CA LYS A 69 1.58 12.11 -3.51
C LYS A 69 0.14 12.61 -3.48
#